data_AF-A0A920KKE0-F1
#
_entry.id   AF-A0A920KKE0-F1
#
_cell.length_a   1.000
_cell.length_b   1.000
_cell.length_c   1.000
_cell.angle_alpha   90.00
_cell.angle_beta   90.00
_cell.angle_gamma   90.00
#
_symmetry.space_group_name_H-M   'P 1'
#
loop_
_entity.id
_entity.type
_entity.pdbx_description
1 polymer ?
#
loop_
_entity_poly.entity_id
_entity_poly.type
_entity_poly.pdbx_seq_one_letter_code
_entity_poly.pdbx_strand_id
1 'polypeptide(L)'
;MQKPEVKPNHPFFSSGPCSKRPGWNLDALNNAFLGRSHRAKNGKAKLNEVIVKSKELLELPDNYLVGIVPASDTGAIEMAMWSLLGQRGVDVCGWESFGLTWVKDITKQLKLNDVTIHDIKDYGELPDLSKVNFDNDVVFTWNGTTSGVCVPNADWIPNDRKGLAICDATSAVFAMDMDFTKLDVVTWSWQKVLGGEAAHGMIALSPRAVKD
;
A
#
# COMPACT_ATOMS: atom_id res chain seq x y z
N MET A 1 15.83 8.94 32.09
CA MET A 1 14.36 9.02 32.01
C MET A 1 13.76 8.28 33.20
N GLN A 2 12.78 8.87 33.90
CA GLN A 2 11.97 8.11 34.86
C GLN A 2 11.04 7.15 34.12
N LYS A 3 10.87 5.93 34.66
CA LYS A 3 9.97 4.94 34.09
C LYS A 3 8.52 5.39 34.31
N PRO A 4 7.62 5.30 33.32
CA PRO A 4 6.21 5.62 33.52
C PRO A 4 5.60 4.76 34.62
N GLU A 5 4.93 5.38 35.59
CA GLU A 5 4.19 4.67 36.64
C GLU A 5 2.88 4.07 36.10
N VAL A 6 2.30 4.72 35.09
CA VAL A 6 1.10 4.25 34.38
C VAL A 6 1.53 3.50 33.12
N LYS A 7 1.13 2.22 33.02
CA LYS A 7 1.33 1.40 31.83
C LYS A 7 0.12 1.48 30.91
N PRO A 8 0.30 1.39 29.57
CA PRO A 8 -0.82 1.25 28.66
C PRO A 8 -1.51 -0.10 28.88
N ASN A 9 -2.83 -0.14 28.70
CA ASN A 9 -3.62 -1.36 28.80
C ASN A 9 -3.24 -2.39 27.71
N HIS A 10 -2.73 -1.93 26.57
CA HIS A 10 -2.28 -2.75 25.45
C HIS A 10 -0.89 -2.28 24.96
N PRO A 11 0.21 -2.86 25.46
CA PRO A 11 1.58 -2.44 25.10
C PRO A 11 2.08 -3.04 23.78
N PHE A 12 1.21 -3.21 22.78
CA PHE A 12 1.54 -3.85 21.49
C PHE A 12 1.81 -2.77 20.43
N PHE A 13 3.06 -2.32 20.35
CA PHE A 13 3.51 -1.20 19.52
C PHE A 13 4.20 -1.61 18.21
N SER A 14 4.04 -2.86 17.77
CA SER A 14 4.57 -3.32 16.48
C SER A 14 3.84 -2.66 15.32
N SER A 15 4.58 -2.26 14.28
CA SER A 15 4.05 -1.66 13.05
C SER A 15 3.61 -2.68 11.99
N GLY A 16 3.36 -3.93 12.40
CA GLY A 16 3.01 -5.05 11.52
C GLY A 16 3.59 -6.38 12.01
N PRO A 17 2.76 -7.36 12.44
CA PRO A 17 1.33 -7.23 12.72
C PRO A 17 1.04 -6.18 13.80
N CYS A 18 0.04 -5.33 13.59
CA CYS A 18 -0.40 -4.34 14.58
C CYS A 18 -1.40 -4.94 15.57
N SER A 19 -1.64 -4.22 16.67
CA SER A 19 -2.66 -4.60 17.65
C SER A 19 -4.03 -4.78 17.00
N LYS A 20 -4.79 -5.78 17.47
CA LYS A 20 -6.19 -5.96 17.11
C LYS A 20 -7.04 -4.81 17.65
N ARG A 21 -8.22 -4.62 17.04
CA ARG A 21 -9.24 -3.66 17.53
C ARG A 21 -9.62 -3.97 19.00
N PRO A 22 -10.05 -2.96 19.78
CA PRO A 22 -10.56 -3.18 21.14
C PRO A 22 -11.66 -4.26 21.19
N GLY A 23 -11.61 -5.12 22.20
CA GLY A 23 -12.57 -6.20 22.38
C GLY A 23 -12.44 -7.39 21.42
N TRP A 24 -11.38 -7.45 20.61
CA TRP A 24 -11.11 -8.61 19.76
C TRP A 24 -10.91 -9.89 20.59
N ASN A 25 -11.55 -10.96 20.18
CA ASN A 25 -11.38 -12.32 20.69
C ASN A 25 -11.73 -13.35 19.58
N LEU A 26 -11.58 -14.64 19.88
CA LEU A 26 -11.82 -15.72 18.91
C LEU A 26 -13.31 -15.86 18.51
N ASP A 27 -14.25 -15.37 19.32
CA ASP A 27 -15.68 -15.46 18.98
C ASP A 27 -16.03 -14.67 17.71
N ALA A 28 -15.22 -13.67 17.35
CA ALA A 28 -15.32 -12.95 16.08
C ALA A 28 -15.20 -13.87 14.86
N LEU A 29 -14.62 -15.07 15.02
CA LEU A 29 -14.43 -16.06 13.96
C LEU A 29 -15.51 -17.15 13.95
N ASN A 30 -16.50 -17.14 14.86
CA ASN A 30 -17.54 -18.17 14.94
C ASN A 30 -18.35 -18.31 13.63
N ASN A 31 -18.45 -17.23 12.85
CA ASN A 31 -19.13 -17.20 11.54
C ASN A 31 -18.14 -17.18 10.35
N ALA A 32 -16.90 -17.63 10.56
CA ALA A 32 -15.90 -17.75 9.50
C ALA A 32 -16.35 -18.79 8.47
N PHE A 33 -16.09 -18.49 7.19
CA PHE A 33 -16.44 -19.39 6.10
C PHE A 33 -15.31 -20.41 5.88
N LEU A 34 -15.38 -21.54 6.60
CA LEU A 34 -14.35 -22.57 6.64
C LEU A 34 -14.82 -23.88 6.00
N GLY A 35 -13.87 -24.70 5.52
CA GLY A 35 -14.15 -26.06 5.03
C GLY A 35 -15.08 -26.13 3.82
N ARG A 36 -15.12 -25.08 3.00
CA ARG A 36 -16.00 -24.92 1.84
C ARG A 36 -15.24 -24.29 0.67
N SER A 37 -15.75 -24.51 -0.54
CA SER A 37 -15.17 -23.93 -1.76
C SER A 37 -15.22 -22.40 -1.74
N HIS A 38 -14.11 -21.74 -2.06
CA HIS A 38 -14.02 -20.29 -2.24
C HIS A 38 -14.92 -19.77 -3.37
N ARG A 39 -15.36 -20.64 -4.29
CA ARG A 39 -16.29 -20.30 -5.39
C ARG A 39 -17.75 -20.24 -4.94
N ALA A 40 -18.06 -20.70 -3.72
CA ALA A 40 -19.41 -20.70 -3.18
C ALA A 40 -19.94 -19.27 -3.00
N LYS A 41 -21.26 -19.09 -3.17
CA LYS A 41 -21.94 -17.79 -3.08
C LYS A 41 -21.60 -17.04 -1.79
N ASN A 42 -21.66 -17.71 -0.65
CA ASN A 42 -21.46 -17.09 0.67
C ASN A 42 -20.01 -16.64 0.89
N GLY A 43 -19.02 -17.42 0.45
CA GLY A 43 -17.61 -17.03 0.52
C GLY A 43 -17.31 -15.82 -0.35
N LYS A 44 -17.79 -15.83 -1.61
CA LYS A 44 -17.68 -14.67 -2.52
C LYS A 44 -18.35 -13.42 -1.95
N ALA A 45 -19.52 -13.57 -1.33
CA ALA A 45 -20.23 -12.45 -0.71
C ALA A 45 -19.42 -11.79 0.42
N LYS A 46 -18.75 -12.59 1.27
CA LYS A 46 -17.87 -12.06 2.34
C LYS A 46 -16.64 -11.32 1.78
N LEU A 47 -16.02 -11.84 0.73
CA LEU A 47 -14.90 -11.16 0.07
C LEU A 47 -15.35 -9.84 -0.58
N ASN A 48 -16.49 -9.87 -1.26
CA ASN A 48 -17.08 -8.66 -1.85
C ASN A 48 -17.44 -7.62 -0.79
N GLU A 49 -17.94 -8.05 0.37
CA GLU A 49 -18.22 -7.15 1.49
C GLU A 49 -16.96 -6.40 1.95
N VAL A 50 -15.81 -7.10 2.06
CA VAL A 50 -14.52 -6.45 2.39
C VAL A 50 -14.13 -5.45 1.32
N ILE A 51 -14.21 -5.82 0.03
CA ILE A 51 -13.88 -4.95 -1.10
C ILE A 51 -14.73 -3.67 -1.09
N VAL A 52 -16.06 -3.82 -0.99
CA VAL A 52 -17.00 -2.70 -0.99
C VAL A 52 -16.78 -1.80 0.22
N LYS A 53 -16.69 -2.36 1.44
CA LYS A 53 -16.47 -1.58 2.65
C LYS A 53 -15.12 -0.87 2.65
N SER A 54 -14.06 -1.48 2.13
CA SER A 54 -12.77 -0.81 1.99
C SER A 54 -12.87 0.39 1.05
N LYS A 55 -13.56 0.24 -0.08
CA LYS A 55 -13.79 1.33 -1.03
C LYS A 55 -14.58 2.49 -0.40
N GLU A 56 -15.67 2.17 0.29
CA GLU A 56 -16.55 3.14 0.96
C GLU A 56 -15.82 3.88 2.09
N LEU A 57 -15.13 3.15 2.98
CA LEU A 57 -14.45 3.74 4.14
C LEU A 57 -13.26 4.62 3.75
N LEU A 58 -12.61 4.33 2.62
CA LEU A 58 -11.52 5.14 2.08
C LEU A 58 -12.01 6.26 1.17
N GLU A 59 -13.32 6.32 0.91
CA GLU A 59 -13.91 7.29 -0.02
C GLU A 59 -13.19 7.29 -1.39
N LEU A 60 -12.79 6.10 -1.86
CA LEU A 60 -12.12 5.96 -3.15
C LEU A 60 -13.05 6.42 -4.27
N PRO A 61 -12.53 7.01 -5.36
CA PRO A 61 -13.37 7.42 -6.48
C PRO A 61 -14.19 6.24 -7.04
N ASP A 62 -15.43 6.52 -7.44
CA ASP A 62 -16.40 5.50 -7.87
C ASP A 62 -15.91 4.62 -9.03
N ASN A 63 -15.02 5.15 -9.85
CA ASN A 63 -14.45 4.45 -11.01
C ASN A 63 -13.22 3.59 -10.66
N TYR A 64 -12.79 3.50 -9.40
CA TYR A 64 -11.70 2.62 -8.98
C TYR A 64 -12.21 1.18 -8.83
N LEU A 65 -11.38 0.23 -9.25
CA LEU A 65 -11.56 -1.19 -8.98
C LEU A 65 -10.73 -1.57 -7.75
N VAL A 66 -11.30 -2.36 -6.86
CA VAL A 66 -10.62 -2.82 -5.63
C VAL A 66 -10.60 -4.35 -5.61
N GLY A 67 -9.45 -4.92 -5.26
CA GLY A 67 -9.21 -6.36 -5.22
C GLY A 67 -8.51 -6.79 -3.93
N ILE A 68 -8.76 -8.05 -3.55
CA ILE A 68 -7.99 -8.76 -2.52
C ILE A 68 -7.04 -9.70 -3.25
N VAL A 69 -5.76 -9.68 -2.87
CA VAL A 69 -4.71 -10.51 -3.48
C VAL A 69 -3.93 -11.29 -2.42
N PRO A 70 -3.38 -12.46 -2.76
CA PRO A 70 -2.52 -13.21 -1.84
C PRO A 70 -1.14 -12.53 -1.69
N ALA A 71 -0.34 -13.05 -0.75
CA ALA A 71 1.05 -12.65 -0.52
C ALA A 71 1.25 -11.23 0.02
N SER A 72 0.31 -10.74 0.84
CA SER A 72 0.40 -9.44 1.51
C SER A 72 0.56 -8.29 0.50
N ASP A 73 0.97 -7.12 0.98
CA ASP A 73 1.23 -5.96 0.12
C ASP A 73 2.36 -6.21 -0.89
N THR A 74 3.39 -6.97 -0.51
CA THR A 74 4.46 -7.38 -1.44
C THR A 74 3.88 -8.04 -2.68
N GLY A 75 2.92 -8.96 -2.52
CA GLY A 75 2.23 -9.56 -3.66
C GLY A 75 1.38 -8.57 -4.46
N ALA A 76 0.76 -7.59 -3.79
CA ALA A 76 -0.06 -6.57 -4.44
C ALA A 76 0.78 -5.62 -5.31
N ILE A 77 1.86 -5.06 -4.77
CA ILE A 77 2.69 -4.10 -5.50
C ILE A 77 3.57 -4.80 -6.54
N GLU A 78 4.10 -5.99 -6.26
CA GLU A 78 4.80 -6.77 -7.29
C GLU A 78 3.85 -7.12 -8.44
N MET A 79 2.62 -7.54 -8.17
CA MET A 79 1.63 -7.78 -9.23
C MET A 79 1.44 -6.54 -10.12
N ALA A 80 1.37 -5.35 -9.52
CA ALA A 80 1.27 -4.10 -10.27
C ALA A 80 2.55 -3.81 -11.06
N MET A 81 3.73 -3.86 -10.44
CA MET A 81 5.01 -3.56 -11.08
C MET A 81 5.28 -4.48 -12.27
N TRP A 82 5.05 -5.79 -12.11
CA TRP A 82 5.27 -6.79 -13.16
C TRP A 82 4.25 -6.71 -14.30
N SER A 83 3.06 -6.15 -14.05
CA SER A 83 2.01 -6.06 -15.06
C SER A 83 2.01 -4.74 -15.82
N LEU A 84 2.45 -3.65 -15.18
CA LEU A 84 2.24 -2.28 -15.67
C LEU A 84 3.54 -1.60 -16.10
N LEU A 85 4.69 -1.92 -15.50
CA LEU A 85 5.94 -1.21 -15.81
C LEU A 85 6.58 -1.71 -17.11
N GLY A 86 7.33 -0.81 -17.77
CA GLY A 86 8.20 -1.13 -18.89
C GLY A 86 7.78 -0.53 -20.23
N GLN A 87 6.56 0.01 -20.35
CA GLN A 87 6.14 0.79 -21.52
C GLN A 87 6.76 2.20 -21.53
N ARG A 88 6.90 2.80 -20.35
CA ARG A 88 7.55 4.11 -20.12
C ARG A 88 8.79 3.91 -19.25
N GLY A 89 9.59 4.97 -19.12
CA GLY A 89 10.61 5.02 -18.08
C GLY A 89 9.97 4.93 -16.70
N VAL A 90 10.78 4.62 -15.69
CA VAL A 90 10.33 4.46 -14.30
C VAL A 90 11.12 5.35 -13.37
N ASP A 91 10.43 6.15 -12.58
CA ASP A 91 11.00 6.86 -11.45
C ASP A 91 10.64 6.10 -10.17
N VAL A 92 11.64 5.63 -9.43
CA VAL A 92 11.40 4.89 -8.18
C VAL A 92 12.04 5.61 -7.01
N CYS A 93 11.24 5.80 -5.95
CA CYS A 93 11.67 6.50 -4.76
C CYS A 93 11.95 5.52 -3.61
N GLY A 94 13.13 5.62 -2.98
CA GLY A 94 13.56 4.73 -1.91
C GLY A 94 14.16 5.47 -0.73
N TRP A 95 13.37 5.72 0.33
CA TRP A 95 13.83 6.42 1.54
C TRP A 95 13.69 5.63 2.84
N GLU A 96 13.38 4.36 2.68
CA GLU A 96 13.00 3.46 3.74
C GLU A 96 13.06 2.03 3.16
N SER A 97 12.92 1.03 4.01
CA SER A 97 13.26 -0.34 3.64
C SER A 97 12.37 -0.92 2.53
N PHE A 98 11.07 -0.60 2.48
CA PHE A 98 10.18 -1.11 1.43
C PHE A 98 10.41 -0.38 0.09
N GLY A 99 10.50 0.95 0.08
CA GLY A 99 10.89 1.72 -1.10
C GLY A 99 12.23 1.25 -1.71
N LEU A 100 13.25 1.00 -0.88
CA LEU A 100 14.52 0.43 -1.32
C LEU A 100 14.40 -1.01 -1.85
N THR A 101 13.41 -1.77 -1.37
CA THR A 101 13.07 -3.08 -1.94
C THR A 101 12.50 -2.91 -3.35
N TRP A 102 11.57 -1.97 -3.57
CA TRP A 102 11.04 -1.67 -4.89
C TRP A 102 12.12 -1.18 -5.87
N VAL A 103 13.06 -0.35 -5.42
CA VAL A 103 14.26 0.02 -6.21
C VAL A 103 15.02 -1.22 -6.65
N LYS A 104 15.27 -2.16 -5.73
CA LYS A 104 15.99 -3.40 -6.04
C LYS A 104 15.20 -4.29 -6.99
N ASP A 105 13.89 -4.44 -6.80
CA ASP A 105 13.08 -5.33 -7.62
C ASP A 105 12.97 -4.81 -9.05
N ILE A 106 12.75 -3.51 -9.23
CA ILE A 106 12.77 -2.83 -10.54
C ILE A 106 14.13 -3.00 -11.24
N THR A 107 15.24 -2.74 -10.53
CA THR A 107 16.57 -2.69 -11.16
C THR A 107 17.25 -4.05 -11.31
N LYS A 108 16.96 -5.02 -10.43
CA LYS A 108 17.66 -6.32 -10.38
C LYS A 108 16.79 -7.49 -10.83
N GLN A 109 15.48 -7.44 -10.59
CA GLN A 109 14.57 -8.53 -10.94
C GLN A 109 13.89 -8.26 -12.28
N LEU A 110 13.17 -7.13 -12.41
CA LEU A 110 12.57 -6.70 -13.66
C LEU A 110 13.63 -6.26 -14.69
N LYS A 111 14.74 -5.69 -14.21
CA LYS A 111 15.87 -5.23 -15.03
C LYS A 111 15.42 -4.23 -16.10
N LEU A 112 14.56 -3.30 -15.72
CA LEU A 112 14.15 -2.21 -16.59
C LEU A 112 15.37 -1.33 -16.91
N ASN A 113 15.45 -0.87 -18.16
CA ASN A 113 16.63 -0.15 -18.66
C ASN A 113 16.53 1.37 -18.43
N ASP A 114 15.31 1.91 -18.40
CA ASP A 114 15.03 3.35 -18.24
C ASP A 114 14.48 3.59 -16.82
N VAL A 115 15.38 3.70 -15.85
CA VAL A 115 15.05 3.83 -14.43
C VAL A 115 15.81 4.99 -13.81
N THR A 116 15.08 5.93 -13.22
CA THR A 116 15.62 6.98 -12.35
C THR A 116 15.36 6.62 -10.90
N ILE A 117 16.42 6.57 -10.09
CA ILE A 117 16.33 6.24 -8.67
C ILE A 117 16.42 7.54 -7.86
N HIS A 118 15.44 7.75 -6.99
CA HIS A 118 15.39 8.85 -6.03
C HIS A 118 15.53 8.27 -4.62
N ASP A 119 16.76 8.13 -4.14
CA ASP A 119 17.05 7.61 -2.82
C ASP A 119 17.75 8.61 -1.89
N ILE A 120 17.85 8.22 -0.63
CA ILE A 120 18.53 8.96 0.44
C ILE A 120 19.68 8.13 0.99
N LYS A 121 20.65 8.83 1.58
CA LYS A 121 21.81 8.19 2.20
C LYS A 121 21.50 7.64 3.59
N ASP A 122 20.72 8.38 4.38
CA ASP A 122 20.46 8.10 5.79
C ASP A 122 18.96 8.18 6.10
N TYR A 123 18.42 7.18 6.80
CA TYR A 123 17.00 7.17 7.19
C TYR A 123 16.62 8.40 8.01
N GLY A 124 15.42 8.92 7.73
CA GLY A 124 14.90 10.14 8.36
C GLY A 124 14.64 11.28 7.38
N GLU A 125 15.08 11.13 6.12
CA GLU A 125 14.91 12.11 5.05
C GLU A 125 13.97 11.60 3.94
N LEU A 126 13.40 12.52 3.17
CA LEU A 126 12.79 12.24 1.87
C LEU A 126 13.78 12.63 0.75
N PRO A 127 13.77 11.95 -0.40
CA PRO A 127 14.41 12.47 -1.60
C PRO A 127 13.74 13.79 -2.01
N ASP A 128 14.41 14.53 -2.88
CA ASP A 128 13.86 15.76 -3.46
C ASP A 128 12.72 15.42 -4.45
N LEU A 129 11.49 15.36 -3.93
CA LEU A 129 10.29 15.00 -4.69
C LEU A 129 10.03 15.93 -5.90
N SER A 130 10.60 17.14 -5.92
CA SER A 130 10.46 18.06 -7.06
C SER A 130 11.20 17.59 -8.32
N LYS A 131 12.12 16.62 -8.18
CA LYS A 131 12.88 16.04 -9.27
C LYS A 131 12.25 14.81 -9.91
N VAL A 132 11.15 14.30 -9.35
CA VAL A 132 10.46 13.12 -9.87
C VAL A 132 9.81 13.44 -11.21
N ASN A 133 10.12 12.64 -12.22
CA ASN A 133 9.56 12.81 -13.56
C ASN A 133 8.25 12.02 -13.71
N PHE A 134 7.13 12.73 -13.82
CA PHE A 134 5.80 12.13 -13.99
C PHE A 134 5.39 11.89 -15.45
N ASP A 135 6.28 12.14 -16.41
CA ASP A 135 6.15 11.51 -17.74
C ASP A 135 6.45 10.00 -17.69
N ASN A 136 7.20 9.56 -16.67
CA ASN A 136 7.50 8.18 -16.32
C ASN A 136 6.49 7.62 -15.31
N ASP A 137 6.41 6.30 -15.22
CA ASP A 137 5.67 5.64 -14.15
C ASP A 137 6.44 5.81 -12.83
N VAL A 138 5.74 6.17 -11.75
CA VAL A 138 6.37 6.51 -10.48
C VAL A 138 6.00 5.49 -9.41
N VAL A 139 7.00 4.85 -8.80
CA VAL A 139 6.82 3.90 -7.69
C VAL A 139 7.37 4.50 -6.40
N PHE A 140 6.54 4.57 -5.36
CA PHE A 140 6.92 5.15 -4.07
C PHE A 140 6.09 4.58 -2.93
N THR A 141 6.54 4.78 -1.69
CA THR A 141 5.74 4.45 -0.50
C THR A 141 5.07 5.72 0.03
N TRP A 142 3.84 5.68 0.54
CA TRP A 142 3.25 6.88 1.13
C TRP A 142 3.88 7.18 2.50
N ASN A 143 4.13 6.12 3.26
CA ASN A 143 4.70 6.17 4.60
C ASN A 143 5.84 5.15 4.75
N GLY A 144 7.05 5.66 5.00
CA GLY A 144 8.21 4.85 5.30
C GLY A 144 8.11 4.24 6.68
N THR A 145 7.54 3.03 6.75
CA THR A 145 7.26 2.37 8.04
C THR A 145 8.52 2.19 8.90
N THR A 146 9.68 1.95 8.28
CA THR A 146 10.93 1.74 9.01
C THR A 146 11.63 3.01 9.43
N SER A 147 11.49 4.10 8.65
CA SER A 147 12.15 5.39 8.93
C SER A 147 11.26 6.36 9.69
N GLY A 148 9.94 6.15 9.68
CA GLY A 148 8.95 7.09 10.24
C GLY A 148 8.72 8.32 9.36
N VAL A 149 9.15 8.29 8.10
CA VAL A 149 9.08 9.42 7.16
C VAL A 149 7.98 9.18 6.14
N CYS A 150 7.00 10.09 6.09
CA CYS A 150 5.89 10.04 5.13
C CYS A 150 5.99 11.20 4.13
N VAL A 151 5.40 11.02 2.95
CA VAL A 151 5.21 12.14 2.01
C VAL A 151 4.28 13.17 2.66
N PRO A 152 4.51 14.48 2.46
CA PRO A 152 3.75 15.51 3.15
C PRO A 152 2.29 15.59 2.69
N ASN A 153 2.05 15.36 1.41
CA ASN A 153 0.75 15.35 0.73
C ASN A 153 0.95 14.84 -0.72
N ALA A 154 -0.06 14.97 -1.58
CA ALA A 154 0.02 14.63 -3.01
C ALA A 154 0.31 15.84 -3.93
N ASP A 155 0.66 17.03 -3.42
CA ASP A 155 0.83 18.24 -4.26
C ASP A 155 2.00 18.13 -5.24
N TRP A 156 2.99 17.30 -4.91
CA TRP A 156 4.13 16.97 -5.77
C TRP A 156 3.77 16.04 -6.94
N ILE A 157 2.56 15.48 -6.97
CA ILE A 157 2.04 14.64 -8.06
C ILE A 157 1.17 15.51 -9.00
N PRO A 158 1.58 15.72 -10.27
CA PRO A 158 0.80 16.48 -11.24
C PRO A 158 -0.49 15.77 -11.66
N ASN A 159 -1.53 16.54 -11.96
CA ASN A 159 -2.81 16.02 -12.45
C ASN A 159 -2.74 15.58 -13.93
N ASP A 160 -1.88 16.23 -14.71
CA ASP A 160 -1.66 16.03 -16.14
C ASP A 160 -0.48 15.08 -16.44
N ARG A 161 -0.01 14.35 -15.43
CA ARG A 161 1.04 13.32 -15.56
C ARG A 161 0.71 12.29 -16.65
N LYS A 162 1.71 11.84 -17.41
CA LYS A 162 1.56 10.80 -18.43
C LYS A 162 1.70 9.39 -17.85
N GLY A 163 2.66 9.19 -16.94
CA GLY A 163 2.86 7.92 -16.26
C GLY A 163 1.89 7.70 -15.11
N LEU A 164 1.88 6.47 -14.61
CA LEU A 164 1.07 6.03 -13.48
C LEU A 164 1.76 6.36 -12.15
N ALA A 165 0.99 6.79 -11.16
CA ALA A 165 1.46 6.89 -9.77
C ALA A 165 1.11 5.59 -9.01
N ILE A 166 2.12 4.78 -8.71
CA ILE A 166 2.01 3.48 -8.02
C ILE A 166 2.51 3.64 -6.59
N CYS A 167 1.59 3.48 -5.63
CA CYS A 167 1.82 3.81 -4.23
C CYS A 167 1.68 2.58 -3.33
N ASP A 168 2.77 2.19 -2.68
CA ASP A 168 2.73 1.33 -1.48
C ASP A 168 2.22 2.18 -0.31
N ALA A 169 0.98 1.94 0.06
CA ALA A 169 0.31 2.65 1.13
C ALA A 169 0.04 1.74 2.33
N THR A 170 0.82 0.67 2.49
CA THR A 170 0.58 -0.37 3.50
C THR A 170 0.37 0.17 4.91
N SER A 171 1.16 1.16 5.31
CA SER A 171 1.12 1.79 6.63
C SER A 171 0.48 3.18 6.62
N ALA A 172 -0.14 3.58 5.51
CA ALA A 172 -0.80 4.88 5.35
C ALA A 172 -2.31 4.76 5.23
N VAL A 173 -2.80 3.76 4.48
CA VAL A 173 -4.24 3.51 4.31
C VAL A 173 -4.92 3.32 5.67
N PHE A 174 -6.00 4.07 5.91
CA PHE A 174 -6.75 4.23 7.17
C PHE A 174 -6.04 4.99 8.31
N ALA A 175 -4.82 5.50 8.11
CA ALA A 175 -4.07 6.24 9.14
C ALA A 175 -3.65 7.65 8.72
N MET A 176 -3.64 7.95 7.42
CA MET A 176 -3.16 9.22 6.87
C MET A 176 -4.11 9.72 5.79
N ASP A 177 -4.17 11.04 5.63
CA ASP A 177 -4.89 11.66 4.53
C ASP A 177 -4.18 11.37 3.22
N MET A 178 -4.93 10.92 2.22
CA MET A 178 -4.42 10.54 0.91
C MET A 178 -5.35 11.07 -0.17
N ASP A 179 -4.81 11.81 -1.15
CA ASP A 179 -5.57 12.20 -2.33
C ASP A 179 -5.52 11.07 -3.37
N PHE A 180 -6.48 10.16 -3.31
CA PHE A 180 -6.57 9.02 -4.21
C PHE A 180 -6.74 9.43 -5.68
N THR A 181 -7.24 10.64 -5.97
CA THR A 181 -7.42 11.10 -7.37
C THR A 181 -6.08 11.28 -8.09
N LYS A 182 -5.00 11.41 -7.32
CA LYS A 182 -3.63 11.51 -7.82
C LYS A 182 -2.87 10.19 -7.85
N LEU A 183 -3.50 9.08 -7.44
CA LEU A 183 -2.86 7.75 -7.36
C LEU A 183 -3.53 6.77 -8.32
N ASP A 184 -2.74 6.07 -9.12
CA ASP A 184 -3.27 5.13 -10.13
C ASP A 184 -3.32 3.70 -9.64
N VAL A 185 -2.35 3.31 -8.83
CA VAL A 185 -2.34 2.04 -8.12
C VAL A 185 -2.07 2.32 -6.64
N VAL A 186 -2.91 1.81 -5.76
CA VAL A 186 -2.72 1.93 -4.31
C VAL A 186 -2.77 0.55 -3.70
N THR A 187 -1.73 0.16 -2.98
CA THR A 187 -1.64 -1.16 -2.34
C THR A 187 -1.59 -1.01 -0.81
N TRP A 188 -2.22 -1.95 -0.11
CA TRP A 188 -2.02 -2.10 1.33
C TRP A 188 -2.24 -3.54 1.80
N SER A 189 -2.03 -3.80 3.09
CA SER A 189 -2.28 -5.14 3.68
C SER A 189 -3.01 -5.08 5.00
N TRP A 190 -3.63 -6.21 5.37
CA TRP A 190 -4.55 -6.29 6.50
C TRP A 190 -3.84 -6.18 7.86
N GLN A 191 -2.58 -6.56 7.97
CA GLN A 191 -1.88 -6.66 9.25
C GLN A 191 -1.30 -5.34 9.79
N LYS A 192 -1.49 -4.21 9.10
CA LYS A 192 -1.13 -2.89 9.64
C LYS A 192 -2.34 -2.20 10.26
N VAL A 193 -2.80 -1.08 9.71
CA VAL A 193 -3.80 -0.22 10.37
C VAL A 193 -5.13 -0.94 10.63
N LEU A 194 -5.52 -1.87 9.76
CA LEU A 194 -6.73 -2.68 9.93
C LEU A 194 -6.69 -3.62 11.15
N GLY A 195 -5.51 -3.91 11.71
CA GLY A 195 -5.37 -4.90 12.80
C GLY A 195 -5.84 -6.30 12.39
N GLY A 196 -5.83 -6.62 11.09
CA GLY A 196 -6.20 -7.91 10.53
C GLY A 196 -5.09 -8.96 10.67
N GLU A 197 -5.35 -10.15 10.16
CA GLU A 197 -4.29 -11.15 9.98
C GLU A 197 -3.43 -10.83 8.75
N ALA A 198 -2.18 -11.29 8.74
CA ALA A 198 -1.30 -11.11 7.60
C ALA A 198 -1.72 -11.94 6.37
N ALA A 199 -0.86 -11.98 5.35
CA ALA A 199 -1.00 -12.75 4.10
C ALA A 199 -1.93 -12.16 3.03
N HIS A 200 -2.85 -11.26 3.36
CA HIS A 200 -3.76 -10.67 2.37
C HIS A 200 -3.34 -9.24 2.04
N GLY A 201 -3.04 -9.03 0.77
CA GLY A 201 -2.89 -7.71 0.17
C GLY A 201 -4.21 -7.20 -0.37
N MET A 202 -4.27 -5.90 -0.56
CA MET A 202 -5.34 -5.17 -1.20
C MET A 202 -4.72 -4.30 -2.30
N ILE A 203 -5.45 -4.14 -3.39
CA ILE A 203 -5.05 -3.27 -4.49
C ILE A 203 -6.26 -2.47 -4.96
N ALA A 204 -6.09 -1.16 -5.11
CA ALA A 204 -7.04 -0.27 -5.76
C ALA A 204 -6.42 0.25 -7.07
N LEU A 205 -7.19 0.20 -8.15
CA LEU A 205 -6.75 0.54 -9.50
C LEU A 205 -7.65 1.64 -10.08
N SER A 206 -7.04 2.73 -10.52
CA SER A 206 -7.71 3.78 -11.28
C SER A 206 -8.08 3.29 -12.69
N PRO A 207 -8.99 3.98 -13.41
CA PRO A 207 -9.25 3.67 -14.80
C PRO A 207 -8.03 3.80 -15.72
N ARG A 208 -6.99 4.54 -15.33
CA ARG A 208 -5.74 4.64 -16.10
C ARG A 208 -4.96 3.34 -15.99
N ALA A 209 -4.76 2.84 -14.77
CA ALA A 209 -4.03 1.59 -14.53
C ALA A 209 -4.69 0.34 -15.16
N VAL A 210 -6.00 0.38 -15.42
CA VAL A 210 -6.73 -0.74 -16.07
C VAL A 210 -6.63 -0.71 -17.60
N LYS A 211 -6.32 0.45 -18.19
CA LYS A 211 -6.32 0.66 -19.65
C LYS A 211 -4.94 0.74 -20.27
N ASP A 212 -3.91 0.96 -19.44
CA ASP A 212 -2.53 1.14 -19.89
C ASP A 212 -1.99 -0.12 -20.59
#